data_AF-A0A257KC42-F1
#
_entry.id   AF-A0A257KC42-F1
#
_cell.length_a   1.000
_cell.length_b   1.000
_cell.length_c   1.000
_cell.angle_alpha   90.00
_cell.angle_beta   90.00
_cell.angle_gamma   90.00
#
_symmetry.space_group_name_H-M   'P 1'
#
loop_
_entity.id
_entity.type
_entity.pdbx_description
1 polymer ?
#
loop_
_entity_poly.entity_id
_entity_poly.type
_entity_poly.pdbx_seq_one_letter_code
_entity_poly.pdbx_strand_id
1 'polypeptide(L)'
;MSFVNEDTGEVFETNDLIIKKGKRKRNFNSFHSCYIKAYQKKEISILTMVVERSAYYNISKFINTITRKLTRKGIKKLGYVWTKDIGDERFEKHFHVLLATSRIENADFKELFTKKKESYSVQFMQTKRGMFNYLNKKELYTEGKSRAYGKSKTFNF
;
A
#
# COMPACT_ATOMS: atom_id res chain seq x y z
N MET A 1 7.56 26.62 -3.32
CA MET A 1 8.48 27.15 -2.30
C MET A 1 9.86 26.66 -2.70
N SER A 2 10.78 27.55 -3.00
CA SER A 2 12.17 27.20 -3.35
C SER A 2 13.01 27.17 -2.09
N PHE A 3 13.91 26.20 -1.99
CA PHE A 3 14.96 26.18 -0.98
C PHE A 3 16.29 26.17 -1.71
N VAL A 4 17.20 27.03 -1.31
CA VAL A 4 18.56 27.07 -1.84
C VAL A 4 19.42 26.27 -0.88
N ASN A 5 20.16 25.30 -1.42
CA ASN A 5 21.21 24.64 -0.64
C ASN A 5 22.39 25.63 -0.54
N GLU A 6 22.67 26.13 0.66
CA GLU A 6 23.70 27.14 0.90
C GLU A 6 25.12 26.60 0.62
N ASP A 7 25.32 25.28 0.68
CA ASP A 7 26.61 24.64 0.43
C ASP A 7 26.88 24.41 -1.07
N THR A 8 25.84 24.23 -1.89
CA THR A 8 25.98 23.89 -3.32
C THR A 8 25.43 24.94 -4.28
N GLY A 9 24.69 25.94 -3.78
CA GLY A 9 23.98 26.94 -4.59
C GLY A 9 22.80 26.38 -5.39
N GLU A 10 22.48 25.08 -5.23
CA GLU A 10 21.38 24.45 -5.97
C GLU A 10 20.02 24.95 -5.46
N VAL A 11 19.21 25.46 -6.38
CA VAL A 11 17.84 25.89 -6.10
C VAL A 11 16.91 24.69 -6.29
N PHE A 12 16.38 24.16 -5.19
CA PHE A 12 15.37 23.11 -5.23
C PHE A 12 13.97 23.74 -5.27
N GLU A 13 13.32 23.65 -6.42
CA GLU A 13 11.89 23.94 -6.50
C GLU A 13 11.10 22.80 -5.84
N THR A 14 10.66 23.03 -4.60
CA THR A 14 9.69 22.14 -3.97
C THR A 14 8.27 22.63 -4.28
N ASN A 15 7.58 21.87 -5.12
CA ASN A 15 6.13 21.97 -5.26
C ASN A 15 5.45 20.94 -4.35
N ASP A 16 4.17 21.17 -4.03
CA ASP A 16 3.38 20.30 -3.16
C ASP A 16 3.38 18.84 -3.62
N LEU A 17 3.49 18.60 -4.93
CA LEU A 17 3.55 17.28 -5.53
C LEU A 17 4.84 16.54 -5.14
N ILE A 18 6.01 17.20 -5.20
CA ILE A 18 7.31 16.65 -4.78
C ILE A 18 7.26 16.28 -3.28
N ILE A 19 6.71 17.16 -2.44
CA ILE A 19 6.58 16.91 -1.01
C ILE A 19 5.66 15.70 -0.76
N LYS A 20 4.53 15.60 -1.46
CA LYS A 20 3.59 14.47 -1.37
C LYS A 20 4.23 13.16 -1.86
N LYS A 21 4.96 13.17 -2.98
CA LYS A 21 5.72 12.02 -3.51
C LYS A 21 6.77 11.55 -2.50
N GLY A 22 7.51 12.50 -1.90
CA GLY A 22 8.49 12.21 -0.85
C GLY A 22 7.88 11.58 0.40
N LYS A 23 6.77 12.12 0.91
CA LYS A 23 6.03 11.56 2.05
C LYS A 23 5.48 10.16 1.75
N ARG A 24 4.93 9.94 0.55
CA ARG A 24 4.49 8.60 0.09
C ARG A 24 5.67 7.61 0.11
N LYS A 25 6.77 7.96 -0.53
CA LYS A 25 8.01 7.14 -0.58
C LYS A 25 8.49 6.79 0.83
N ARG A 26 8.52 7.76 1.75
CA ARG A 26 8.86 7.50 3.17
C ARG A 26 7.93 6.46 3.81
N ASN A 27 6.62 6.54 3.62
CA ASN A 27 5.68 5.56 4.18
C ASN A 27 5.94 4.14 3.65
N PHE A 28 6.14 3.98 2.34
CA PHE A 28 6.46 2.68 1.74
C PHE A 28 7.81 2.16 2.23
N ASN A 29 8.83 3.01 2.33
CA ASN A 29 10.15 2.64 2.85
C ASN A 29 10.09 2.22 4.32
N SER A 30 9.30 2.91 5.16
CA SER A 30 9.11 2.52 6.56
C SER A 30 8.41 1.15 6.66
N PHE A 31 7.37 0.92 5.86
CA PHE A 31 6.70 -0.39 5.83
C PHE A 31 7.65 -1.50 5.39
N HIS A 32 8.40 -1.27 4.30
CA HIS A 32 9.41 -2.21 3.82
C HIS A 32 10.44 -2.51 4.91
N SER A 33 11.02 -1.49 5.52
CA SER A 33 12.06 -1.65 6.54
C SER A 33 11.56 -2.42 7.78
N CYS A 34 10.29 -2.22 8.14
CA CYS A 34 9.68 -2.91 9.27
C CYS A 34 9.46 -4.41 8.99
N TYR A 35 8.94 -4.77 7.81
CA TYR A 35 8.45 -6.13 7.56
C TYR A 35 9.37 -7.00 6.70
N ILE A 36 10.32 -6.43 5.95
CA ILE A 36 11.07 -7.20 4.95
C ILE A 36 11.86 -8.36 5.57
N LYS A 37 12.46 -8.17 6.75
CA LYS A 37 13.25 -9.22 7.41
C LYS A 37 12.38 -10.43 7.81
N ALA A 38 11.25 -10.18 8.46
CA ALA A 38 10.32 -11.24 8.86
C ALA A 38 9.66 -11.92 7.65
N TYR A 39 9.34 -11.16 6.60
CA TYR A 39 8.82 -11.71 5.35
C TYR A 39 9.85 -12.65 4.70
N GLN A 40 11.13 -12.28 4.70
CA GLN A 40 12.22 -13.11 4.17
C GLN A 40 12.40 -14.41 4.96
N LYS A 41 12.21 -14.36 6.29
CA LYS A 41 12.23 -15.53 7.17
C LYS A 41 10.95 -16.38 7.10
N LYS A 42 9.97 -15.98 6.29
CA LYS A 42 8.64 -16.62 6.18
C LYS A 42 7.83 -16.59 7.48
N GLU A 43 8.15 -15.71 8.42
CA GLU A 43 7.41 -15.53 9.70
C GLU A 43 6.06 -14.83 9.49
N ILE A 44 5.97 -14.05 8.41
CA ILE A 44 4.79 -13.27 8.05
C ILE A 44 4.41 -13.48 6.58
N SER A 45 3.23 -12.99 6.23
CA SER A 45 2.79 -12.84 4.84
C SER A 45 2.59 -11.35 4.50
N ILE A 46 2.90 -10.99 3.26
CA ILE A 46 2.56 -9.67 2.71
C ILE A 46 1.60 -9.88 1.55
N LEU A 47 0.42 -9.29 1.67
CA LEU A 47 -0.61 -9.28 0.64
C LEU A 47 -0.54 -7.99 -0.15
N THR A 48 -0.59 -8.11 -1.47
CA THR A 48 -0.72 -7.00 -2.42
C THR A 48 -2.16 -6.98 -2.92
N MET A 49 -2.84 -5.84 -2.82
CA MET A 49 -4.25 -5.72 -3.20
C MET A 49 -4.46 -4.53 -4.12
N VAL A 50 -5.29 -4.73 -5.14
CA VAL A 50 -5.81 -3.67 -6.00
C VAL A 50 -7.31 -3.57 -5.72
N VAL A 51 -7.77 -2.39 -5.32
CA VAL A 51 -9.14 -2.17 -4.84
C VAL A 51 -9.83 -1.12 -5.68
N GLU A 52 -10.93 -1.48 -6.32
CA GLU A 52 -11.70 -0.54 -7.12
C GLU A 52 -12.37 0.51 -6.23
N ARG A 53 -12.19 1.78 -6.58
CA ARG A 53 -12.77 2.89 -5.80
C ARG A 53 -14.29 2.98 -5.97
N SER A 54 -14.84 2.50 -7.10
CA SER A 54 -16.28 2.41 -7.35
C SER A 54 -17.00 1.62 -6.26
N ALA A 55 -16.44 0.46 -5.87
CA ALA A 55 -16.96 -0.39 -4.82
C ALA A 55 -16.55 0.07 -3.41
N TYR A 56 -15.36 0.66 -3.27
CA TYR A 56 -14.81 1.11 -2.01
C TYR A 56 -14.39 2.57 -2.06
N TYR A 57 -15.36 3.50 -1.99
CA TYR A 57 -15.09 4.94 -2.01
C TYR A 57 -14.06 5.37 -0.94
N ASN A 58 -14.13 4.74 0.23
CA ASN A 58 -13.23 4.97 1.36
C ASN A 58 -12.36 3.73 1.60
N ILE A 59 -11.04 3.89 1.49
CA ILE A 59 -10.06 2.84 1.75
C ILE A 59 -10.17 2.26 3.17
N SER A 60 -10.56 3.05 4.17
CA SER A 60 -10.77 2.56 5.54
C SER A 60 -11.90 1.52 5.60
N LYS A 61 -12.93 1.64 4.76
CA LYS A 61 -14.00 0.64 4.65
C LYS A 61 -13.42 -0.68 4.17
N PHE A 62 -12.59 -0.65 3.13
CA PHE A 62 -11.90 -1.83 2.62
C PHE A 62 -10.97 -2.45 3.67
N ILE A 63 -10.12 -1.65 4.32
CA ILE A 63 -9.20 -2.11 5.37
C ILE A 63 -9.96 -2.78 6.52
N ASN A 64 -11.11 -2.24 6.93
CA ASN A 64 -11.94 -2.84 7.97
C ASN A 64 -12.57 -4.15 7.50
N THR A 65 -13.09 -4.20 6.27
CA THR A 65 -13.63 -5.43 5.67
C THR A 65 -12.59 -6.53 5.64
N ILE A 66 -11.39 -6.24 5.15
CA ILE A 66 -10.33 -7.25 5.06
C ILE A 66 -9.79 -7.64 6.44
N THR A 67 -9.66 -6.69 7.36
CA THR A 67 -9.25 -6.99 8.75
C THR A 67 -10.24 -7.98 9.38
N ARG A 68 -11.55 -7.72 9.31
CA ARG A 68 -12.58 -8.63 9.86
C ARG A 68 -12.51 -10.02 9.24
N LYS A 69 -12.26 -10.09 7.93
CA LYS A 69 -12.14 -11.35 7.19
C LYS A 69 -10.93 -12.17 7.68
N LEU A 70 -9.78 -11.54 7.86
CA LEU A 70 -8.57 -12.18 8.40
C LEU A 70 -8.76 -12.63 9.86
N THR A 71 -9.35 -11.76 10.70
CA THR A 71 -9.58 -12.06 12.12
C THR A 71 -10.47 -13.28 12.34
N ARG A 72 -11.48 -13.50 11.48
CA ARG A 72 -12.33 -14.72 11.52
C ARG A 72 -11.55 -16.03 11.30
N LYS A 73 -10.33 -15.94 10.75
CA LYS A 73 -9.42 -17.07 10.53
C LYS A 73 -8.23 -17.05 11.49
N GLY A 74 -8.26 -16.24 12.54
CA GLY A 74 -7.15 -16.11 13.48
C GLY A 74 -5.91 -15.41 12.89
N ILE A 75 -5.99 -14.86 11.67
CA ILE A 75 -4.87 -14.18 11.03
C ILE A 75 -4.79 -12.75 11.56
N LYS A 76 -3.65 -12.41 12.17
CA LYS A 76 -3.40 -11.10 12.74
C LYS A 76 -2.95 -10.13 11.65
N LYS A 77 -3.55 -8.93 11.61
CA LYS A 77 -3.03 -7.80 10.82
C LYS A 77 -1.91 -7.11 11.60
N LEU A 78 -0.76 -6.94 10.98
CA LEU A 78 0.41 -6.29 11.58
C LEU A 78 0.51 -4.82 11.18
N GLY A 79 0.24 -4.50 9.92
CA GLY A 79 0.26 -3.13 9.42
C GLY A 79 -0.08 -3.03 7.94
N TYR A 80 -0.26 -1.81 7.45
CA TYR A 80 -0.55 -1.59 6.03
C TYR A 80 -0.03 -0.24 5.53
N VAL A 81 0.15 -0.16 4.22
CA VAL A 81 0.31 1.09 3.46
C VAL A 81 -0.59 1.06 2.24
N TRP A 82 -1.02 2.23 1.78
CA TRP A 82 -1.83 2.34 0.56
C TRP A 82 -1.55 3.62 -0.21
N THR A 83 -1.83 3.60 -1.51
CA THR A 83 -1.84 4.77 -2.39
C THR A 83 -3.02 4.70 -3.36
N LYS A 84 -3.57 5.85 -3.73
CA LYS A 84 -4.46 6.01 -4.88
C LYS A 84 -3.64 5.90 -6.15
N ASP A 85 -4.32 5.41 -7.17
CA ASP A 85 -3.79 5.26 -8.51
C ASP A 85 -4.93 5.33 -9.53
N ILE A 86 -4.56 5.58 -10.78
CA ILE A 86 -5.43 5.52 -11.95
C ILE A 86 -4.85 4.44 -12.86
N GLY A 87 -5.68 3.49 -13.27
CA GLY A 87 -5.24 2.43 -14.17
C GLY A 87 -4.79 3.00 -15.51
N ASP A 88 -3.66 2.52 -16.03
CA ASP A 88 -3.05 3.05 -17.25
C ASP A 88 -3.91 2.74 -18.51
N GLU A 89 -4.72 1.68 -18.47
CA GLU A 89 -5.52 1.23 -19.62
C GLU A 89 -7.00 1.66 -19.59
N ARG A 90 -7.63 1.67 -18.41
CA ARG A 90 -9.07 1.96 -18.26
C ARG A 90 -9.37 3.25 -17.49
N PHE A 91 -8.34 3.97 -17.06
CA PHE A 91 -8.44 5.16 -16.20
C PHE A 91 -9.27 4.95 -14.92
N GLU A 92 -9.44 3.70 -14.50
CA GLU A 92 -10.22 3.37 -13.32
C GLU A 92 -9.45 3.73 -12.06
N LYS A 93 -10.10 4.51 -11.19
CA LYS A 93 -9.56 4.92 -9.91
C LYS A 93 -9.54 3.71 -8.99
N HIS A 94 -8.38 3.40 -8.45
CA HIS A 94 -8.22 2.29 -7.52
C HIS A 94 -7.22 2.61 -6.43
N PHE A 95 -7.14 1.73 -5.44
CA PHE A 95 -6.13 1.77 -4.39
C PHE A 95 -5.20 0.58 -4.54
N HIS A 96 -3.90 0.83 -4.46
CA HIS A 96 -2.92 -0.21 -4.16
C HIS A 96 -2.74 -0.28 -2.65
N VAL A 97 -2.82 -1.48 -2.11
CA VAL A 97 -2.65 -1.75 -0.67
C VAL A 97 -1.59 -2.83 -0.48
N LEU A 98 -0.64 -2.57 0.41
CA LEU A 98 0.23 -3.60 0.99
C LEU A 98 -0.23 -3.84 2.42
N LEU A 99 -0.47 -5.10 2.76
CA LEU A 99 -0.94 -5.52 4.06
C LEU A 99 -0.02 -6.62 4.61
N ALA A 100 0.63 -6.33 5.72
CA ALA A 100 1.40 -7.32 6.47
C ALA A 100 0.48 -8.05 7.46
N THR A 101 0.60 -9.37 7.51
CA THR A 101 -0.18 -10.25 8.39
C THR A 101 0.71 -11.28 9.05
N SER A 102 0.24 -11.94 10.11
CA SER A 102 0.81 -13.25 10.50
C SER A 102 0.82 -14.18 9.29
N ARG A 103 1.73 -15.17 9.30
CA ARG A 103 1.86 -16.13 8.21
C ARG A 103 0.49 -16.72 7.83
N ILE A 104 0.20 -16.71 6.53
CA ILE A 104 -1.01 -17.28 5.95
C ILE A 104 -0.60 -18.49 5.15
N GLU A 105 -1.21 -19.64 5.44
CA GLU A 105 -1.03 -20.85 4.67
C GLU A 105 -1.83 -20.80 3.36
N ASN A 106 -1.38 -21.57 2.36
CA ASN A 106 -2.01 -21.55 1.04
C ASN A 106 -3.50 -21.98 1.08
N ALA A 107 -3.86 -22.89 1.99
CA ALA A 107 -5.25 -23.32 2.18
C ALA A 107 -6.14 -22.18 2.69
N ASP A 108 -5.70 -21.48 3.75
CA ASP A 108 -6.41 -20.31 4.29
C ASP A 108 -6.51 -19.19 3.26
N PHE A 109 -5.43 -18.93 2.52
CA PHE A 109 -5.44 -17.92 1.46
C PHE A 109 -6.49 -18.26 0.40
N LYS A 110 -6.51 -19.51 -0.06
CA LYS A 110 -7.50 -19.98 -1.03
C LYS A 110 -8.89 -19.79 -0.44
N GLU A 111 -9.20 -20.31 0.73
CA GLU A 111 -10.53 -20.19 1.34
C GLU A 111 -10.98 -18.73 1.51
N LEU A 112 -10.06 -17.86 1.92
CA LEU A 112 -10.34 -16.43 2.04
C LEU A 112 -10.65 -15.83 0.66
N PHE A 113 -9.84 -16.10 -0.36
CA PHE A 113 -9.84 -15.32 -1.61
C PHE A 113 -10.30 -16.09 -2.87
N THR A 114 -10.84 -17.31 -2.75
CA THR A 114 -11.24 -18.16 -3.91
C THR A 114 -12.28 -17.52 -4.79
N LYS A 115 -13.26 -16.83 -4.19
CA LYS A 115 -14.26 -16.09 -4.97
C LYS A 115 -13.62 -14.79 -5.45
N LYS A 116 -13.24 -14.76 -6.73
CA LYS A 116 -12.83 -13.53 -7.41
C LYS A 116 -13.95 -12.51 -7.18
N LYS A 117 -13.62 -11.45 -6.45
CA LYS A 117 -14.52 -10.30 -6.32
C LYS A 117 -14.15 -9.33 -7.40
N GLU A 118 -15.14 -8.84 -8.13
CA GLU A 118 -14.93 -7.80 -9.15
C GLU A 118 -14.27 -6.59 -8.49
N SER A 119 -14.83 -6.15 -7.35
CA SER A 119 -14.35 -4.98 -6.59
C SER A 119 -12.90 -4.98 -6.08
N TYR A 120 -12.18 -6.11 -6.03
CA TYR A 120 -10.76 -6.12 -5.64
C TYR A 120 -10.04 -7.42 -5.99
N SER A 121 -8.74 -7.32 -6.25
CA SER A 121 -7.83 -8.47 -6.37
C SER A 121 -6.86 -8.53 -5.18
N VAL A 122 -6.46 -9.74 -4.80
CA VAL A 122 -5.47 -10.00 -3.75
C VAL A 122 -4.49 -11.05 -4.23
N GLN A 123 -3.21 -10.81 -3.99
CA GLN A 123 -2.13 -11.76 -4.26
C GLN A 123 -1.12 -11.73 -3.12
N PHE A 124 -0.39 -12.82 -2.93
CA PHE A 124 0.85 -12.74 -2.17
C PHE A 124 1.86 -11.89 -2.92
N MET A 125 2.63 -11.09 -2.17
CA MET A 125 3.77 -10.39 -2.74
C MET A 125 4.75 -11.42 -3.32
N GLN A 126 4.96 -11.37 -4.64
CA GLN A 126 5.79 -12.34 -5.37
C GLN A 126 7.28 -11.99 -5.31
N THR A 127 7.63 -10.70 -5.32
CA THR A 127 9.03 -10.25 -5.38
C THR A 127 9.34 -9.19 -4.32
N LYS A 128 10.54 -9.27 -3.74
CA LYS A 128 11.03 -8.37 -2.67
C LYS A 128 11.01 -6.90 -3.08
N ARG A 129 11.32 -6.61 -4.35
CA ARG A 129 11.52 -5.25 -4.88
C ARG A 129 10.49 -4.82 -5.92
N GLY A 130 9.85 -5.74 -6.64
CA GLY A 130 9.00 -5.39 -7.78
C GLY A 130 7.84 -4.48 -7.38
N MET A 131 7.08 -4.87 -6.36
CA MET A 131 5.90 -4.10 -5.94
C MET A 131 6.26 -2.76 -5.28
N PHE A 132 7.30 -2.72 -4.44
CA PHE A 132 7.75 -1.46 -3.83
C PHE A 132 8.32 -0.48 -4.85
N ASN A 133 9.12 -0.96 -5.80
CA ASN A 133 9.65 -0.14 -6.87
C ASN A 133 8.55 0.34 -7.81
N TYR A 134 7.58 -0.52 -8.11
CA TYR A 134 6.39 -0.19 -8.90
C TYR A 134 5.58 0.95 -8.26
N LEU A 135 5.20 0.80 -6.98
CA LEU A 135 4.39 1.79 -6.27
C LEU A 135 5.13 3.11 -6.01
N ASN A 136 6.45 3.08 -5.90
CA ASN A 136 7.26 4.28 -5.78
C ASN A 136 7.34 5.09 -7.08
N LYS A 137 7.34 4.41 -8.24
CA LYS A 137 7.44 5.03 -9.57
C LYS A 137 6.12 5.60 -10.10
N LYS A 138 4.99 5.07 -9.63
CA LYS A 138 3.65 5.52 -10.05
C LYS A 138 3.40 7.00 -9.79
N GLU A 139 2.74 7.66 -10.72
CA GLU A 139 2.31 9.05 -10.54
C GLU A 139 1.34 9.19 -9.36
N LEU A 140 1.37 10.35 -8.71
CA LEU A 140 0.58 10.57 -7.50
C LEU A 140 -0.74 11.22 -7.87
N TYR A 141 -1.80 10.43 -7.93
CA TYR A 141 -3.13 10.95 -8.22
C TYR A 141 -3.79 11.55 -6.96
N THR A 142 -4.12 12.84 -7.03
CA THR A 142 -4.92 13.54 -6.01
C THR A 142 -6.21 14.08 -6.64
N GLU A 143 -7.35 13.79 -6.01
CA GLU A 143 -8.62 14.43 -6.36
C GLU A 143 -8.99 15.42 -5.24
N GLY A 144 -8.89 16.72 -5.53
CA GLY A 144 -9.18 17.80 -4.58
C GLY A 144 -8.37 17.70 -3.28
N LYS A 145 -9.02 17.97 -2.13
CA LYS A 145 -8.42 17.94 -0.79
C LYS A 145 -8.26 16.52 -0.20
N SER A 146 -8.52 15.47 -0.97
CA SER A 146 -8.51 14.09 -0.46
C SER A 146 -7.08 13.52 -0.34
N ARG A 147 -6.84 12.68 0.67
CA ARG A 147 -5.54 12.00 0.83
C ARG A 147 -5.31 11.04 -0.34
N ALA A 148 -4.10 11.08 -0.90
CA ALA A 148 -3.67 10.18 -1.98
C ALA A 148 -2.93 8.94 -1.48
N TYR A 149 -2.49 8.91 -0.23
CA TYR A 149 -1.80 7.77 0.36
C TYR A 149 -2.01 7.74 1.87
N GLY A 150 -1.69 6.61 2.50
CA GLY A 150 -1.77 6.45 3.93
C GLY A 150 -1.08 5.17 4.43
N LYS A 151 -1.08 5.02 5.75
CA LYS A 151 -0.50 3.88 6.47
C LYS A 151 -1.25 3.61 7.76
N SER A 152 -1.05 2.43 8.36
CA SER A 152 -1.46 2.19 9.74
C SER A 152 -0.71 3.15 10.69
N LYS A 153 -1.36 3.53 11.81
CA LYS A 153 -0.75 4.41 12.83
C LYS A 153 0.56 3.84 13.37
N THR A 154 0.58 2.52 13.57
CA THR A 154 1.74 1.77 14.04
C THR A 154 1.95 0.57 13.13
N PHE A 155 3.20 0.16 12.96
CA PHE A 155 3.54 -1.15 12.44
C PHE A 155 3.84 -2.04 13.65
N ASN A 156 3.03 -3.07 13.85
CA ASN A 156 3.16 -3.95 15.00
C ASN A 156 4.06 -5.14 14.64
N PHE A 157 4.97 -5.48 15.53
CA PHE A 157 5.70 -6.73 15.53
C PHE A 157 5.32 -7.52 16.78
#